data_AF-A0A969IKG2-F1
#
_entry.id   AF-A0A969IKG2-F1
#
_cell.length_a   1.000
_cell.length_b   1.000
_cell.length_c   1.000
_cell.angle_alpha   90.00
_cell.angle_beta   90.00
_cell.angle_gamma   90.00
#
_symmetry.space_group_name_H-M   'P 1'
#
loop_
_entity.id
_entity.type
_entity.pdbx_description
1 polymer ?
#
loop_
_entity_poly.entity_id
_entity_poly.type
_entity_poly.pdbx_seq_one_letter_code
_entity_poly.pdbx_strand_id
1 'polypeptide(L)'
;MIDAPSGRQAGMNAIFRISQAHADDITTVAERLKQEKDVPVWLVGTGMVTFSAANAAIAGRHIDGLVLTSTITRAKNGWKIASSHPNGVASMALPRVTVPTLILSHKQDGCELTPAACVRAGSPETEIPVVPAFAGRRQTVVSV
;
A
#
# COMPACT_ATOMS: atom_id res chain seq x y z
N MET A 1 -3.04 -8.82 11.12
CA MET A 1 -4.08 -8.93 10.07
C MET A 1 -5.25 -8.07 10.53
N ILE A 2 -5.71 -7.11 9.71
CA ILE A 2 -6.91 -6.31 10.00
C ILE A 2 -8.03 -6.92 9.17
N ASP A 3 -9.04 -7.45 9.86
CA ASP A 3 -10.20 -8.07 9.21
C ASP A 3 -11.20 -7.01 8.74
N ALA A 4 -12.19 -7.43 7.96
CA ALA A 4 -13.26 -6.55 7.54
C ALA A 4 -14.02 -5.99 8.76
N PRO A 5 -14.34 -4.69 8.78
CA PRO A 5 -15.21 -4.13 9.80
C PRO A 5 -16.55 -4.87 9.86
N SER A 6 -17.21 -4.87 11.01
CA SER A 6 -18.46 -5.60 11.26
C SER A 6 -19.58 -5.30 10.23
N GLY A 7 -19.61 -4.09 9.66
CA GLY A 7 -20.53 -3.72 8.58
C GLY A 7 -20.16 -4.24 7.18
N ARG A 8 -19.09 -5.03 7.03
CA ARG A 8 -18.52 -5.46 5.74
C ARG A 8 -18.11 -6.95 5.71
N GLN A 9 -18.95 -7.81 6.26
CA GLN A 9 -18.70 -9.26 6.35
C GLN A 9 -18.55 -9.97 4.98
N ALA A 10 -19.03 -9.37 3.89
CA ALA A 10 -18.83 -9.89 2.52
C ALA A 10 -17.41 -9.64 1.97
N GLY A 11 -16.49 -9.12 2.79
CA GLY A 11 -15.10 -8.86 2.44
C GLY A 11 -14.84 -7.43 1.99
N MET A 12 -13.55 -7.13 1.78
CA MET A 12 -13.06 -5.80 1.43
C MET A 12 -12.62 -5.75 -0.04
N ASN A 13 -13.44 -5.10 -0.88
CA ASN A 13 -13.09 -4.82 -2.27
C ASN A 13 -12.12 -3.64 -2.40
N ALA A 14 -11.52 -3.48 -3.58
CA ALA A 14 -10.49 -2.47 -3.81
C ALA A 14 -10.97 -1.03 -3.53
N ILE A 15 -12.21 -0.69 -3.89
CA ILE A 15 -12.78 0.65 -3.65
C ILE A 15 -12.89 0.98 -2.16
N PHE A 16 -13.23 0.00 -1.32
CA PHE A 16 -13.23 0.22 0.12
C PHE A 16 -11.82 0.32 0.69
N ARG A 17 -10.89 -0.51 0.23
CA ARG A 17 -9.51 -0.51 0.72
C ARG A 17 -8.79 0.83 0.50
N ILE A 18 -9.15 1.57 -0.56
CA ILE A 18 -8.63 2.91 -0.85
C ILE A 18 -9.48 4.05 -0.28
N SER A 19 -10.53 3.76 0.49
CA SER A 19 -11.43 4.78 1.04
C SER A 19 -10.88 5.42 2.31
N GLN A 20 -11.27 6.65 2.60
CA GLN A 20 -10.91 7.33 3.85
C GLN A 20 -11.37 6.55 5.09
N ALA A 21 -12.60 6.01 5.07
CA ALA A 21 -13.14 5.23 6.17
C ALA A 21 -12.23 4.05 6.57
N HIS A 22 -11.69 3.32 5.59
CA HIS A 22 -10.79 2.21 5.88
C HIS A 22 -9.41 2.68 6.39
N ALA A 23 -8.91 3.82 5.91
CA ALA A 23 -7.69 4.41 6.47
C ALA A 23 -7.92 4.82 7.94
N ASP A 24 -9.07 5.39 8.26
CA ASP A 24 -9.43 5.78 9.62
C ASP A 24 -9.53 4.57 10.56
N ASP A 25 -10.13 3.46 10.10
CA ASP A 25 -10.15 2.20 10.86
C ASP A 25 -8.73 1.74 11.23
N ILE A 26 -7.81 1.72 10.25
CA ILE A 26 -6.42 1.29 10.47
C ILE A 26 -5.68 2.24 11.41
N THR A 27 -5.81 3.55 11.20
CA THR A 27 -5.12 4.55 12.03
C THR A 27 -5.64 4.57 13.48
N THR A 28 -6.93 4.26 13.70
CA THR A 28 -7.51 4.10 15.04
C THR A 28 -6.90 2.91 15.78
N VAL A 29 -6.71 1.78 15.07
CA VAL A 29 -6.00 0.63 15.64
C VAL A 29 -4.55 0.99 15.96
N ALA A 30 -3.86 1.69 15.06
CA ALA A 30 -2.47 2.12 15.28
C ALA A 30 -2.33 3.07 16.48
N GLU A 31 -3.24 4.03 16.61
CA GLU A 31 -3.32 4.93 17.76
C GLU A 31 -3.49 4.14 19.06
N ARG A 32 -4.44 3.20 19.08
CA ARG A 32 -4.68 2.34 20.24
C ARG A 32 -3.44 1.53 20.63
N LEU A 33 -2.75 0.94 19.65
CA LEU A 33 -1.51 0.20 19.91
C LEU A 33 -0.44 1.07 20.55
N LYS A 34 -0.29 2.32 20.07
CA LYS A 34 0.65 3.29 20.65
C LYS A 34 0.27 3.70 22.08
N GLN A 35 -1.02 3.84 22.37
CA GLN A 35 -1.51 4.11 23.73
C GLN A 35 -1.23 2.95 24.69
N GLU A 36 -1.31 1.71 24.21
CA GLU A 36 -1.00 0.52 25.01
C GLU A 36 0.51 0.32 25.20
N LYS A 37 1.30 0.62 24.16
CA LYS A 37 2.76 0.50 24.13
C LYS A 37 3.33 1.58 23.21
N ASP A 38 4.17 2.47 23.75
CA ASP A 38 4.86 3.49 22.96
C ASP A 38 6.01 2.90 22.14
N VAL A 39 5.66 2.16 21.09
CA VAL A 39 6.59 1.50 20.16
C VAL A 39 6.25 1.87 18.71
N PRO A 40 7.20 1.72 17.77
CA PRO A 40 6.93 1.94 16.35
C PRO A 40 5.87 0.99 15.80
N VAL A 41 4.90 1.53 15.05
CA VAL A 41 3.86 0.78 14.36
C VAL A 41 4.17 0.72 12.87
N TRP A 42 4.36 -0.49 12.36
CA TRP A 42 4.66 -0.75 10.96
C TRP A 42 3.46 -1.40 10.26
N LEU A 43 3.07 -0.85 9.11
CA LEU A 43 2.07 -1.46 8.25
C LEU A 43 2.73 -2.42 7.28
N VAL A 44 2.28 -3.68 7.27
CA VAL A 44 2.77 -4.70 6.34
C VAL A 44 1.60 -5.19 5.48
N GLY A 45 1.70 -5.01 4.17
CA GLY A 45 0.69 -5.42 3.20
C GLY A 45 1.21 -6.44 2.20
N THR A 46 0.37 -7.42 1.86
CA THR A 46 0.63 -8.42 0.81
C THR A 46 -0.57 -8.51 -0.15
N GLY A 47 -0.34 -8.51 -1.46
CA GLY A 47 -1.40 -8.64 -2.46
C GLY A 47 -2.47 -7.54 -2.32
N MET A 48 -3.75 -7.90 -2.27
CA MET A 48 -4.84 -6.92 -2.13
C MET A 48 -4.72 -6.00 -0.90
N VAL A 49 -4.02 -6.44 0.15
CA VAL A 49 -3.84 -5.65 1.39
C VAL A 49 -2.87 -4.49 1.17
N THR A 50 -2.06 -4.49 0.10
CA THR A 50 -1.17 -3.34 -0.19
C THR A 50 -1.94 -2.05 -0.46
N PHE A 51 -3.16 -2.11 -1.01
CA PHE A 51 -4.03 -0.92 -1.09
C PHE A 51 -4.36 -0.35 0.28
N SER A 52 -4.77 -1.21 1.22
CA SER A 52 -5.12 -0.81 2.59
C SER A 52 -3.92 -0.19 3.30
N ALA A 53 -2.76 -0.85 3.23
CA ALA A 53 -1.53 -0.40 3.90
C ALA A 53 -1.03 0.95 3.32
N ALA A 54 -0.99 1.08 1.99
CA ALA A 54 -0.61 2.32 1.34
C ALA A 54 -1.59 3.46 1.65
N ASN A 55 -2.90 3.18 1.66
CA ASN A 55 -3.93 4.17 1.97
C ASN A 55 -3.79 4.74 3.39
N ALA A 56 -3.59 3.87 4.38
CA ALA A 56 -3.38 4.30 5.77
C ALA A 56 -2.04 5.05 5.94
N ALA A 57 -0.97 4.61 5.26
CA ALA A 57 0.31 5.31 5.26
C ALA A 57 0.23 6.70 4.59
N ILE A 58 -0.62 6.88 3.58
CA ILE A 58 -0.93 8.17 2.94
C ILE A 58 -1.67 9.10 3.92
N ALA A 59 -2.58 8.57 4.74
CA ALA A 59 -3.24 9.34 5.79
C ALA A 59 -2.26 9.76 6.90
N GLY A 60 -1.20 8.98 7.14
CA GLY A 60 -0.01 9.38 7.89
C GLY A 60 -0.16 9.49 9.40
N ARG A 61 -1.28 9.03 9.99
CA ARG A 61 -1.54 9.13 11.44
C ARG A 61 -1.06 7.88 12.18
N HIS A 62 -0.16 8.05 13.15
CA HIS A 62 0.31 6.98 14.06
C HIS A 62 1.04 5.80 13.41
N ILE A 63 1.51 5.96 12.18
CA ILE A 63 2.28 4.96 11.42
C ILE A 63 3.75 5.40 11.36
N ASP A 64 4.67 4.48 11.61
CA ASP A 64 6.12 4.74 11.62
C ASP A 64 6.88 4.06 10.48
N GLY A 65 6.24 3.14 9.75
CA GLY A 65 6.86 2.45 8.63
C GLY A 65 5.86 1.69 7.76
N LEU A 66 6.27 1.42 6.52
CA LEU A 66 5.48 0.71 5.53
C LEU A 66 6.30 -0.39 4.86
N VAL A 67 5.72 -1.59 4.75
CA VAL A 67 6.25 -2.70 3.98
C VAL A 67 5.18 -3.19 3.02
N LEU A 68 5.51 -3.19 1.73
CA LEU A 68 4.65 -3.71 0.68
C LEU A 68 5.31 -4.93 0.03
N THR A 69 4.58 -6.03 -0.06
CA THR A 69 5.05 -7.29 -0.65
C THR A 69 4.03 -7.77 -1.68
N SER A 70 4.47 -8.36 -2.80
CA SER A 70 3.58 -8.76 -3.91
C SER A 70 2.53 -7.68 -4.19
N THR A 71 3.02 -6.46 -4.43
CA THR A 71 2.18 -5.27 -4.50
C THR A 71 1.27 -5.32 -5.71
N ILE A 72 -0.01 -5.01 -5.52
CA ILE A 72 -0.93 -4.88 -6.65
C ILE A 72 -0.51 -3.66 -7.48
N THR A 73 0.06 -3.91 -8.65
CA THR A 73 0.54 -2.88 -9.60
C THR A 73 -0.31 -2.83 -10.86
N ARG A 74 -1.39 -3.64 -10.92
CA ARG A 74 -2.39 -3.60 -11.99
C ARG A 74 -3.78 -3.75 -11.41
N ALA A 75 -4.72 -2.90 -11.83
CA ALA A 75 -6.13 -3.13 -11.51
C ALA A 75 -6.70 -4.23 -12.40
N LYS A 76 -7.48 -5.14 -11.80
CA LYS A 76 -8.21 -6.17 -12.56
C LYS A 76 -9.38 -5.53 -13.33
N ASN A 77 -9.61 -6.00 -14.55
CA ASN A 77 -10.80 -5.66 -15.33
C ASN A 77 -12.09 -5.93 -14.51
N GLY A 78 -13.02 -4.97 -14.53
CA GLY A 78 -14.27 -5.04 -13.76
C GLY A 78 -14.17 -4.53 -12.32
N TRP A 79 -12.98 -4.21 -11.80
CA TRP A 79 -12.90 -3.46 -10.55
C TRP A 79 -13.42 -2.03 -10.74
N LYS A 80 -14.19 -1.54 -9.76
CA LYS A 80 -14.72 -0.15 -9.77
C LYS A 80 -13.62 0.92 -9.80
N ILE A 81 -12.38 0.56 -9.47
CA ILE A 81 -11.22 1.44 -9.47
C ILE A 81 -10.39 1.34 -10.74
N ALA A 82 -10.74 0.48 -11.71
CA ALA A 82 -9.87 0.17 -12.85
C ALA A 82 -9.54 1.41 -13.71
N SER A 83 -10.48 2.34 -13.86
CA SER A 83 -10.25 3.59 -14.61
C SER A 83 -9.44 4.63 -13.82
N SER A 84 -9.64 4.72 -12.51
CA SER A 84 -8.94 5.70 -11.66
C SER A 84 -7.59 5.22 -11.16
N HIS A 85 -7.39 3.90 -11.07
CA HIS A 85 -6.18 3.25 -10.55
C HIS A 85 -5.69 2.13 -11.48
N PRO A 86 -5.43 2.41 -12.77
CA PRO A 86 -5.02 1.38 -13.72
C PRO A 86 -3.74 0.65 -13.28
N ASN A 87 -2.82 1.35 -12.61
CA ASN A 87 -1.54 0.83 -12.12
C ASN A 87 -1.61 0.39 -10.64
N GLY A 88 -2.81 0.10 -10.15
CA GLY A 88 -3.02 -0.36 -8.77
C GLY A 88 -2.51 0.64 -7.73
N VAL A 89 -1.64 0.17 -6.83
CA VAL A 89 -1.05 1.00 -5.75
C VAL A 89 -0.23 2.16 -6.31
N ALA A 90 0.41 2.00 -7.47
CA ALA A 90 1.19 3.07 -8.10
C ALA A 90 0.33 4.28 -8.51
N SER A 91 -0.98 4.10 -8.71
CA SER A 91 -1.91 5.18 -9.01
C SER A 91 -2.38 5.95 -7.78
N MET A 92 -2.00 5.54 -6.57
CA MET A 92 -2.37 6.23 -5.32
C MET A 92 -1.47 7.46 -5.08
N ALA A 93 -1.84 8.30 -4.11
CA ALA A 93 -1.08 9.49 -3.72
C ALA A 93 0.19 9.15 -2.90
N LEU A 94 1.01 8.20 -3.38
CA LEU A 94 2.25 7.73 -2.74
C LEU A 94 3.26 8.83 -2.37
N PRO A 95 3.39 9.98 -3.08
CA PRO A 95 4.21 11.09 -2.61
C PRO A 95 3.86 11.62 -1.19
N ARG A 96 2.65 11.33 -0.69
CA ARG A 96 2.21 11.70 0.67
C ARG A 96 2.71 10.75 1.75
N VAL A 97 3.24 9.57 1.39
CA VAL A 97 3.85 8.65 2.36
C VAL A 97 5.19 9.22 2.81
N THR A 98 5.29 9.59 4.08
CA THR A 98 6.48 10.25 4.66
C THR A 98 7.35 9.31 5.48
N VAL A 99 6.86 8.10 5.77
CA VAL A 99 7.54 7.09 6.60
C VAL A 99 8.52 6.23 5.79
N PRO A 100 9.55 5.64 6.43
CA PRO A 100 10.38 4.62 5.80
C PRO A 100 9.55 3.53 5.13
N THR A 101 9.87 3.23 3.88
CA THR A 101 9.09 2.29 3.05
C THR A 101 10.00 1.25 2.41
N LEU A 102 9.65 -0.03 2.60
CA LEU A 102 10.24 -1.18 1.90
C LEU A 102 9.22 -1.74 0.91
N ILE A 103 9.64 -1.91 -0.34
CA ILE A 103 8.84 -2.61 -1.35
C ILE A 103 9.62 -3.84 -1.80
N LEU A 104 9.01 -5.01 -1.65
CA LEU A 104 9.59 -6.31 -2.00
C LEU A 104 8.71 -7.00 -3.04
N SER A 105 9.32 -7.58 -4.06
CA SER A 105 8.61 -8.41 -5.05
C SER A 105 9.45 -9.59 -5.46
N HIS A 106 8.81 -10.72 -5.73
CA HIS A 106 9.47 -11.91 -6.26
C HIS A 106 9.53 -11.84 -7.78
N LYS A 107 10.71 -12.03 -8.38
CA LYS A 107 10.90 -11.94 -9.84
C LYS A 107 9.98 -12.88 -10.63
N GLN A 108 9.61 -14.00 -10.02
CA GLN A 108 8.72 -15.02 -10.60
C GLN A 108 7.33 -15.02 -9.94
N ASP A 109 6.87 -13.88 -9.41
CA ASP A 109 5.48 -13.78 -8.93
C ASP A 109 4.51 -14.12 -10.06
N GLY A 110 3.79 -15.24 -9.91
CA GLY A 110 2.88 -15.78 -10.93
C GLY A 110 1.53 -15.08 -10.98
N CYS A 111 1.26 -14.13 -10.08
CA CYS A 111 0.03 -13.36 -10.08
C CYS A 111 0.12 -12.20 -11.08
N GLU A 112 -0.78 -12.20 -12.05
CA GLU A 112 -0.82 -11.18 -13.12
C GLU A 112 -1.07 -9.75 -12.61
N LEU A 113 -1.59 -9.61 -11.38
CA LEU A 113 -1.88 -8.32 -10.76
C LEU A 113 -0.69 -7.75 -9.95
N THR A 114 0.32 -8.57 -9.67
CA THR A 114 1.49 -8.20 -8.85
C THR A 114 2.85 -8.38 -9.58
N PRO A 115 2.96 -8.07 -10.89
CA PRO A 115 4.21 -8.30 -11.61
C PRO A 115 5.36 -7.47 -11.01
N ALA A 116 6.47 -8.15 -10.70
CA ALA A 116 7.68 -7.52 -10.16
C ALA A 116 8.29 -6.47 -11.09
N ALA A 117 8.04 -6.56 -12.40
CA ALA A 117 8.52 -5.59 -13.38
C ALA A 117 8.00 -4.17 -13.12
N CYS A 118 6.79 -4.02 -12.57
CA CYS A 118 6.18 -2.72 -12.28
C CYS A 118 6.65 -2.11 -10.94
N VAL A 119 7.62 -2.74 -10.28
CA VAL A 119 8.19 -2.30 -8.99
C VAL A 119 9.63 -1.79 -9.14
N ARG A 120 10.31 -2.02 -10.28
CA ARG A 120 11.67 -1.49 -10.49
C ARG A 120 11.68 0.04 -10.50
N ALA A 121 12.85 0.61 -10.23
CA ALA A 121 13.13 2.03 -10.34
C ALA A 121 13.91 2.24 -11.64
N GLY A 122 13.26 2.75 -12.69
CA GLY A 122 13.97 3.09 -13.94
C GLY A 122 13.15 3.21 -15.22
N SER A 123 11.82 3.10 -15.20
CA SER A 123 10.99 3.23 -16.40
C SER A 123 9.75 4.13 -16.19
N PRO A 124 9.47 5.09 -17.09
CA PRO A 124 8.84 6.35 -16.68
C PRO A 124 7.31 6.30 -16.55
N GLU A 125 6.63 5.21 -16.91
CA GLU A 125 5.19 5.26 -17.19
C GLU A 125 4.33 4.17 -16.50
N THR A 126 4.93 3.28 -15.69
CA THR A 126 4.18 2.15 -15.09
C THR A 126 4.63 1.76 -13.68
N GLU A 127 5.53 2.52 -13.07
CA GLU A 127 6.17 2.17 -11.82
C GLU A 127 5.45 2.81 -10.63
N ILE A 128 5.50 2.16 -9.47
CA ILE A 128 5.39 2.88 -8.19
C ILE A 128 6.51 3.90 -8.21
N PRO A 129 6.21 5.20 -8.37
CA PRO A 129 7.25 6.17 -8.64
C PRO A 129 8.19 6.22 -7.43
N VAL A 130 9.48 6.03 -7.66
CA VAL A 130 10.50 6.64 -6.80
C VAL A 130 10.45 8.13 -7.11
N VAL A 131 9.44 8.82 -6.58
CA VAL A 131 9.13 10.21 -6.91
C VAL A 131 10.35 11.09 -6.62
N PRO A 132 10.66 12.11 -7.45
CA PRO A 132 11.74 13.08 -7.18
C PRO A 132 11.57 13.86 -5.87
N ALA A 133 10.41 13.79 -5.21
CA ALA A 133 10.19 14.32 -3.86
C ALA A 133 10.96 13.57 -2.75
N PHE A 134 11.68 12.50 -3.11
CA PHE A 134 12.39 11.62 -2.19
C PHE A 134 13.93 11.73 -2.26
N ALA A 135 14.48 12.78 -2.89
CA ALA A 135 15.88 13.13 -2.74
C ALA A 135 16.19 13.34 -1.24
N GLY A 136 16.77 12.32 -0.59
CA GLY A 136 17.14 12.32 0.83
C GLY A 136 16.40 11.34 1.76
N ARG A 137 15.43 10.52 1.29
CA ARG A 137 14.69 9.57 2.16
C ARG A 137 14.87 8.11 1.71
N ARG A 138 15.15 7.20 2.66
CA ARG A 138 15.45 5.78 2.41
C ARG A 138 14.19 4.98 2.01
N GLN A 139 13.91 4.91 0.72
CA GLN A 139 13.10 3.84 0.15
C GLN A 139 14.02 2.73 -0.32
N THR A 140 13.68 1.49 -0.01
CA THR A 140 14.40 0.33 -0.52
C THR A 140 13.44 -0.50 -1.35
N VAL A 141 13.79 -0.71 -2.62
CA VAL A 141 13.09 -1.62 -3.51
C VAL A 141 13.96 -2.85 -3.66
N VAL A 142 13.42 -4.02 -3.33
CA VAL A 142 14.11 -5.30 -3.46
C VAL A 142 13.31 -6.20 -4.40
N SER A 143 13.97 -6.71 -5.43
CA SER A 143 13.45 -7.82 -6.23
C SER A 143 14.34 -9.02 -6.01
N VAL A 144 13.79 -10.07 -5.40
CA VAL A 144 14.46 -11.37 -5.18
C VAL A 144 14.05 -12.39 -6.23
#